data_AF-A0A2E2N9J8-F1
#
_entry.id   AF-A0A2E2N9J8-F1
#
_cell.length_a   1.000
_cell.length_b   1.000
_cell.length_c   1.000
_cell.angle_alpha   90.00
_cell.angle_beta   90.00
_cell.angle_gamma   90.00
#
_symmetry.space_group_name_H-M   'P 1'
#
loop_
_entity.id
_entity.type
_entity.pdbx_description
1 polymer ?
#
loop_
_entity_poly.entity_id
_entity_poly.type
_entity_poly.pdbx_seq_one_letter_code
_entity_poly.pdbx_strand_id
1 'polypeptide(L)'
;MQGFLKFIGSVIVWGSLCVGAVAMATSYIVPVAPAEGDPAWFRAGEGVTGSDEDPKVGPNGYLRTTSNAGPLVARDGAEAPLFPAGTELTPETVEAMIGDDPAGPVVRRVKVASWSWARWSTKYVFLGACGGLIVGGILVRFAGRISGANAVSEDVAVEETPAGAIAAARAMVQRVIAKAPDAEDMGEALRLVNDELGELQQSHLAAFAEAREALIGRYGLAKFAGIMDRFAEGERAVNRAWSAAADGRIGPVETGPDMLAEALDSLAIADAAFGDTAELLDAGATRAPRPVDFAGV
;
A
#
# COMPACT_ATOMS: atom_id res chain seq x y z
N MET A 1 23.85 -11.60 4.28
CA MET A 1 23.56 -10.18 3.97
C MET A 1 22.12 -9.94 3.50
N GLN A 2 21.53 -10.82 2.69
CA GLN A 2 20.15 -10.74 2.18
C GLN A 2 19.05 -10.72 3.26
N GLY A 3 19.05 -11.72 4.16
CA GLY A 3 18.10 -11.76 5.28
C GLY A 3 18.19 -10.52 6.16
N PHE A 4 19.38 -9.94 6.26
CA PHE A 4 19.63 -8.69 6.99
C PHE A 4 19.02 -7.48 6.28
N LEU A 5 19.14 -7.34 4.95
CA LEU A 5 18.47 -6.26 4.18
C LEU A 5 16.95 -6.37 4.22
N LYS A 6 16.38 -7.58 4.07
CA LYS A 6 14.92 -7.80 4.21
C LYS A 6 14.46 -7.48 5.62
N PHE A 7 15.20 -7.92 6.63
CA PHE A 7 14.92 -7.62 8.04
C PHE A 7 14.96 -6.11 8.30
N ILE A 8 16.00 -5.40 7.85
CA ILE A 8 16.09 -3.94 7.98
C ILE A 8 14.91 -3.25 7.28
N GLY A 9 14.61 -3.63 6.04
CA GLY A 9 13.48 -3.07 5.29
C GLY A 9 12.16 -3.23 6.05
N SER A 10 11.89 -4.44 6.56
CA SER A 10 10.70 -4.72 7.38
C SER A 10 10.68 -3.92 8.68
N VAL A 11 11.81 -3.81 9.39
CA VAL A 11 11.92 -3.01 10.62
C VAL A 11 11.65 -1.52 10.35
N ILE A 12 12.19 -0.97 9.25
CA ILE A 12 11.94 0.42 8.85
C ILE A 12 10.44 0.63 8.55
N VAL A 13 9.82 -0.31 7.83
CA VAL A 13 8.39 -0.23 7.49
C VAL A 13 7.53 -0.25 8.77
N TRP A 14 7.74 -1.23 9.65
CA TRP A 14 6.97 -1.35 10.89
C TRP A 14 7.24 -0.18 11.85
N GLY A 15 8.49 0.25 11.99
CA GLY A 15 8.85 1.41 12.81
C GLY A 15 8.18 2.68 12.30
N SER A 16 8.20 2.91 10.98
CA SER A 16 7.55 4.06 10.35
C SER A 16 6.03 4.02 10.55
N LEU A 17 5.41 2.85 10.44
CA LEU A 17 3.98 2.68 10.64
C LEU A 17 3.57 3.01 12.09
N CYS A 18 4.30 2.49 13.08
CA CYS A 18 4.06 2.80 14.49
C CYS A 18 4.23 4.30 14.79
N VAL A 19 5.33 4.91 14.32
CA VAL A 19 5.60 6.35 14.53
C VAL A 19 4.55 7.22 13.82
N GLY A 20 4.16 6.87 12.60
CA GLY A 20 3.12 7.56 11.84
C GLY A 20 1.76 7.49 12.53
N ALA A 21 1.37 6.33 13.06
CA ALA A 21 0.12 6.15 13.80
C ALA A 21 0.08 7.01 15.07
N VAL A 22 1.17 7.02 15.86
CA VAL A 22 1.28 7.87 17.05
C VAL A 22 1.20 9.36 16.69
N ALA A 23 1.90 9.79 15.64
CA ALA A 23 1.85 11.18 15.19
C ALA A 23 0.45 11.58 14.69
N MET A 24 -0.26 10.66 14.02
CA MET A 24 -1.63 10.89 13.55
C MET A 24 -2.61 11.01 14.72
N ALA A 25 -2.45 10.21 15.78
CA ALA A 25 -3.28 10.28 16.98
C ALA A 25 -3.16 11.64 17.70
N THR A 26 -2.03 12.35 17.54
CA THR A 26 -1.82 13.70 18.11
C THR A 26 -2.28 14.83 17.20
N SER A 27 -2.92 14.54 16.06
CA SER A 27 -3.35 15.55 15.08
C SER A 27 -4.36 16.58 15.60
N TYR A 28 -5.10 16.26 16.65
CA TYR A 28 -6.07 17.15 17.30
C TYR A 28 -5.55 17.75 18.61
N ILE A 29 -4.33 17.39 19.04
CA ILE A 29 -3.74 17.85 20.29
C ILE A 29 -2.76 18.96 19.98
N VAL A 30 -3.04 20.17 20.48
CA VAL A 30 -2.26 21.34 20.13
C VAL A 30 -1.74 22.05 21.40
N PRO A 31 -0.47 22.48 21.44
CA PRO A 31 0.08 23.16 22.60
C PRO A 31 -0.62 24.51 22.82
N VAL A 32 -0.99 24.84 24.04
CA VAL A 32 -1.69 26.10 24.39
C VAL A 32 -0.81 27.33 24.11
N ALA A 33 0.49 27.21 24.40
CA ALA A 33 1.49 28.20 24.06
C ALA A 33 2.30 27.74 22.84
N PRO A 34 2.01 28.21 21.62
CA PRO A 34 2.92 28.05 20.50
C PRO A 34 4.22 28.80 20.81
N ALA A 35 5.34 28.36 20.24
CA ALA A 35 6.66 28.99 20.44
C ALA A 35 6.69 30.49 20.06
N GLU A 36 5.70 30.98 19.31
CA GLU A 36 5.56 32.36 18.85
C GLU A 36 4.49 33.17 19.61
N GLY A 37 3.74 32.56 20.55
CA GLY A 37 2.85 33.29 21.46
C GLY A 37 1.64 34.01 20.86
N ASP A 38 1.34 33.90 19.55
CA ASP A 38 0.24 34.63 18.92
C ASP A 38 -1.10 33.88 19.04
N PRO A 39 -2.05 34.30 19.91
CA PRO A 39 -3.36 33.66 20.11
C PRO A 39 -4.25 33.63 18.85
N ALA A 40 -3.91 34.37 17.78
CA ALA A 40 -4.61 34.27 16.50
C ALA A 40 -4.52 32.87 15.87
N TRP A 41 -3.57 32.04 16.31
CA TRP A 41 -3.39 30.67 15.81
C TRP A 41 -4.60 29.75 16.06
N PHE A 42 -5.47 30.08 17.01
CA PHE A 42 -6.72 29.39 17.31
C PHE A 42 -7.93 29.88 16.50
N ARG A 43 -7.77 30.83 15.57
CA ARG A 43 -8.86 31.23 14.68
C ARG A 43 -9.17 30.14 13.66
N ALA A 44 -10.46 29.95 13.37
CA ALA A 44 -10.93 28.99 12.39
C ALA A 44 -10.64 29.42 10.94
N GLY A 45 -10.33 30.69 10.70
CA GLY A 45 -10.08 31.31 9.40
C GLY A 45 -10.80 32.67 9.29
N GLU A 46 -10.43 33.51 8.32
CA GLU A 46 -11.18 34.74 8.05
C GLU A 46 -12.61 34.41 7.61
N GLY A 47 -13.60 35.07 8.22
CA GLY A 47 -15.01 34.91 7.88
C GLY A 47 -15.70 33.66 8.46
N VAL A 48 -15.01 32.83 9.23
CA VAL A 48 -15.61 31.66 9.90
C VAL A 48 -16.05 32.04 11.31
N THR A 49 -17.33 32.36 11.47
CA THR A 49 -17.98 32.54 12.78
C THR A 49 -18.83 31.31 13.09
N GLY A 50 -18.84 30.86 14.35
CA GLY A 50 -19.71 29.77 14.76
C GLY A 50 -21.18 30.13 14.55
N SER A 51 -21.90 29.33 13.76
CA SER A 51 -23.36 29.27 13.80
C SER A 51 -23.78 28.26 14.87
N ASP A 52 -25.04 28.32 15.31
CA ASP A 52 -25.61 27.27 16.18
C ASP A 52 -25.52 25.86 15.55
N GLU A 53 -25.25 25.77 14.24
CA GLU A 53 -25.12 24.52 13.49
C GLU A 53 -23.70 23.93 13.48
N ASP A 54 -22.64 24.73 13.69
CA ASP A 54 -21.26 24.21 13.79
C ASP A 54 -20.70 24.37 15.21
N PRO A 55 -20.84 23.33 16.08
CA PRO A 55 -20.41 23.41 17.47
C PRO A 55 -18.89 23.46 17.65
N LYS A 56 -18.10 23.42 16.56
CA LYS A 56 -16.63 23.36 16.60
C LYS A 56 -15.97 24.74 16.69
N VAL A 57 -16.66 25.78 16.27
CA VAL A 57 -16.19 27.17 16.27
C VAL A 57 -17.11 27.98 17.17
N GLY A 58 -16.54 28.79 18.05
CA GLY A 58 -17.30 29.67 18.90
C GLY A 58 -17.78 30.93 18.16
N PRO A 59 -18.64 31.73 18.80
CA PRO A 59 -19.20 32.95 18.21
C PRO A 59 -18.14 33.97 17.79
N ASN A 60 -16.95 33.94 18.42
CA ASN A 60 -15.85 34.86 18.11
C ASN A 60 -14.92 34.33 17.00
N GLY A 61 -15.25 33.20 16.37
CA GLY A 61 -14.45 32.58 15.32
C GLY A 61 -13.24 31.79 15.83
N TYR A 62 -13.17 31.53 17.14
CA TYR A 62 -12.13 30.73 17.76
C TYR A 62 -12.57 29.27 17.93
N LEU A 63 -11.61 28.35 17.96
CA LEU A 63 -11.91 26.93 18.13
C LEU A 63 -12.37 26.62 19.55
N ARG A 64 -13.22 25.58 19.66
CA ARG A 64 -13.63 25.03 20.95
C ARG A 64 -12.82 23.79 21.34
N THR A 65 -12.62 23.61 22.64
CA THR A 65 -12.06 22.38 23.20
C THR A 65 -13.04 21.22 23.01
N THR A 66 -12.55 20.03 22.67
CA THR A 66 -13.38 18.81 22.60
C THR A 66 -13.40 18.00 23.89
N SER A 67 -12.51 18.35 24.82
CA SER A 67 -12.34 17.65 26.09
C SER A 67 -12.06 18.66 27.19
N ASN A 68 -12.36 18.26 28.42
CA ASN A 68 -11.97 18.99 29.62
C ASN A 68 -10.45 19.21 29.65
N ALA A 69 -10.01 20.38 30.11
CA ALA A 69 -8.62 20.76 30.19
C ALA A 69 -8.26 21.33 31.57
N GLY A 70 -7.15 20.84 32.12
CA GLY A 70 -6.60 21.23 33.42
C GLY A 70 -7.39 20.67 34.62
N PRO A 71 -6.73 20.15 35.65
CA PRO A 71 -7.39 19.81 36.91
C PRO A 71 -7.46 21.04 37.84
N LEU A 72 -8.66 21.43 38.27
CA LEU A 72 -8.90 22.24 39.46
C LEU A 72 -9.12 21.25 40.60
N VAL A 73 -8.13 21.10 41.48
CA VAL A 73 -8.33 20.37 42.73
C VAL A 73 -9.06 21.31 43.68
N ALA A 74 -10.36 21.08 43.87
CA ALA A 74 -11.16 21.82 44.83
C ALA A 74 -10.68 21.55 46.27
N ARG A 75 -11.03 22.45 47.20
CA ARG A 75 -10.56 22.41 48.60
C ARG A 75 -11.03 21.17 49.38
N ASP A 76 -12.02 20.46 48.84
CA ASP A 76 -12.58 19.18 49.32
C ASP A 76 -11.98 17.94 48.63
N GLY A 77 -11.01 18.14 47.72
CA GLY A 77 -10.37 17.06 46.95
C GLY A 77 -11.12 16.66 45.67
N ALA A 78 -12.22 17.32 45.33
CA ALA A 78 -12.91 17.05 44.06
C ALA A 78 -12.13 17.65 42.88
N GLU A 79 -11.80 16.83 41.87
CA GLU A 79 -11.22 17.31 40.61
C GLU A 79 -12.32 17.83 39.69
N ALA A 80 -12.46 19.15 39.60
CA ALA A 80 -13.26 19.79 38.56
C ALA A 80 -12.34 20.20 37.41
N PRO A 81 -12.78 20.18 36.15
CA PRO A 81 -11.95 20.71 35.07
C PRO A 81 -11.84 22.23 35.17
N LEU A 82 -10.63 22.77 35.02
CA LEU A 82 -10.39 24.23 34.90
C LEU A 82 -11.16 24.82 33.73
N PHE A 83 -11.18 24.10 32.61
CA PHE A 83 -11.87 24.49 31.41
C PHE A 83 -12.70 23.30 30.91
N PRO A 84 -14.04 23.38 30.92
CA PRO A 84 -14.89 22.30 30.43
C PRO A 84 -14.75 22.12 28.90
N ALA A 85 -15.15 20.95 28.40
CA ALA A 85 -15.31 20.75 26.96
C ALA A 85 -16.28 21.78 26.37
N GLY A 86 -15.97 22.28 25.17
CA GLY A 86 -16.74 23.32 24.48
C GLY A 86 -16.26 24.75 24.78
N THR A 87 -15.29 24.93 25.68
CA THR A 87 -14.69 26.24 25.97
C THR A 87 -14.04 26.81 24.71
N GLU A 88 -14.40 28.04 24.36
CA GLU A 88 -13.82 28.78 23.24
C GLU A 88 -12.41 29.28 23.58
N LEU A 89 -11.44 29.04 22.68
CA LEU A 89 -10.03 29.34 22.88
C LEU A 89 -9.72 30.80 22.48
N THR A 90 -10.35 31.76 23.16
CA THR A 90 -10.07 33.19 22.99
C THR A 90 -8.70 33.57 23.58
N PRO A 91 -8.09 34.71 23.22
CA PRO A 91 -6.83 35.17 23.80
C PRO A 91 -6.83 35.17 25.33
N GLU A 92 -7.92 35.63 25.94
CA GLU A 92 -8.07 35.72 27.40
C GLU A 92 -8.16 34.33 28.04
N THR A 93 -8.83 33.39 27.36
CA THR A 93 -8.96 32.02 27.84
C THR A 93 -7.62 31.28 27.73
N VAL A 94 -6.87 31.53 26.66
CA VAL A 94 -5.52 30.98 26.46
C VAL A 94 -4.54 31.55 27.48
N GLU A 95 -4.61 32.85 27.75
CA GLU A 95 -3.82 33.51 28.80
C GLU A 95 -4.13 32.91 30.18
N ALA A 96 -5.42 32.68 30.49
CA ALA A 96 -5.83 31.99 31.72
C ALA A 96 -5.35 30.53 31.80
N MET A 97 -5.25 29.83 30.67
CA MET A 97 -4.71 28.45 30.59
C MET A 97 -3.19 28.40 30.80
N ILE A 98 -2.48 29.45 30.37
CA ILE A 98 -1.05 29.61 30.63
C ILE A 98 -0.87 30.00 32.10
N GLY A 99 -1.65 30.96 32.60
CA GLY A 99 -1.54 31.47 33.97
C GLY A 99 -0.25 32.27 34.19
N ASP A 100 -0.23 33.04 35.29
CA ASP A 100 0.92 33.88 35.68
C ASP A 100 1.98 33.13 36.50
N ASP A 101 1.84 31.80 36.64
CA ASP A 101 2.68 31.01 37.54
C ASP A 101 4.09 30.82 36.96
N PRO A 102 5.17 31.25 37.65
CA PRO A 102 6.54 30.99 37.25
C PRO A 102 6.90 29.49 37.19
N ALA A 103 6.09 28.60 37.79
CA ALA A 103 6.23 27.15 37.67
C ALA A 103 5.78 26.59 36.30
N GLY A 104 5.19 27.43 35.44
CA GLY A 104 4.82 27.12 34.07
C GLY A 104 3.32 26.90 33.85
N PRO A 105 2.91 26.63 32.60
CA PRO A 105 1.50 26.70 32.23
C PRO A 105 0.63 25.64 32.89
N VAL A 106 -0.53 26.09 33.41
CA VAL A 106 -1.54 25.23 34.05
C VAL A 106 -2.07 24.17 33.09
N VAL A 107 -2.23 24.54 31.80
CA VAL A 107 -2.60 23.61 30.73
C VAL A 107 -1.59 23.71 29.58
N ARG A 108 -0.87 22.61 29.30
CA ARG A 108 0.13 22.58 28.23
C ARG A 108 -0.44 22.28 26.85
N ARG A 109 -1.48 21.45 26.77
CA ARG A 109 -2.06 20.95 25.51
C ARG A 109 -3.56 20.86 25.63
N VAL A 110 -4.26 21.23 24.56
CA VAL A 110 -5.72 21.14 24.43
C VAL A 110 -6.09 20.34 23.19
N LYS A 111 -7.21 19.62 23.27
CA LYS A 111 -7.77 18.90 22.13
C LYS A 111 -8.80 19.78 21.43
N VAL A 112 -8.59 20.09 20.16
CA VAL A 112 -9.46 20.99 19.38
C VAL A 112 -10.40 20.23 18.44
N ALA A 113 -11.55 20.84 18.12
CA ALA A 113 -12.60 20.19 17.35
C ALA A 113 -12.36 20.20 15.81
N SER A 114 -11.54 21.13 15.32
CA SER A 114 -11.19 21.22 13.91
C SER A 114 -9.71 20.96 13.70
N TRP A 115 -9.41 20.14 12.70
CA TRP A 115 -8.06 19.84 12.29
C TRP A 115 -7.49 20.96 11.42
N SER A 116 -6.18 21.21 11.54
CA SER A 116 -5.44 22.06 10.61
C SER A 116 -3.99 21.62 10.50
N TRP A 117 -3.53 21.49 9.26
CA TRP A 117 -2.15 21.15 8.93
C TRP A 117 -1.13 22.13 9.53
N ALA A 118 -1.45 23.43 9.54
CA ALA A 118 -0.54 24.46 10.05
C ALA A 118 -0.23 24.25 11.54
N ARG A 119 -1.26 23.89 12.32
CA ARG A 119 -1.25 23.73 13.78
C ARG A 119 -0.64 22.41 14.25
N TRP A 120 -0.49 21.42 13.35
CA TRP A 120 -0.04 20.09 13.73
C TRP A 120 1.48 20.06 14.01
N SER A 121 1.84 19.96 15.28
CA SER A 121 3.23 20.01 15.75
C SER A 121 4.07 18.80 15.30
N THR A 122 3.46 17.62 15.15
CA THR A 122 4.17 16.38 14.77
C THR A 122 4.14 16.10 13.26
N LYS A 123 3.79 17.09 12.42
CA LYS A 123 3.71 16.93 10.96
C LYS A 123 5.02 16.45 10.32
N TYR A 124 6.18 16.94 10.78
CA TYR A 124 7.47 16.51 10.25
C TYR A 124 7.83 15.07 10.64
N VAL A 125 7.42 14.63 11.84
CA VAL A 125 7.58 13.24 12.27
C VAL A 125 6.73 12.33 11.40
N PHE A 126 5.48 12.72 11.11
CA PHE A 126 4.60 11.99 10.21
C PHE A 126 5.14 11.94 8.78
N LEU A 127 5.59 13.08 8.21
CA LEU A 127 6.22 13.11 6.89
C LEU A 127 7.48 12.23 6.82
N GLY A 128 8.30 12.26 7.88
CA GLY A 128 9.45 11.38 8.02
C GLY A 128 9.06 9.89 8.01
N ALA A 129 7.98 9.53 8.71
CA ALA A 129 7.42 8.18 8.67
C ALA A 129 6.92 7.77 7.27
N CYS A 130 6.22 8.66 6.56
CA CYS A 130 5.84 8.41 5.16
C CYS A 130 7.07 8.19 4.26
N GLY A 131 8.11 9.01 4.43
CA GLY A 131 9.38 8.82 3.73
C GLY A 131 10.05 7.49 4.07
N GLY A 132 10.04 7.10 5.35
CA GLY A 132 10.54 5.81 5.82
C GLY A 132 9.80 4.61 5.19
N LEU A 133 8.48 4.68 5.04
CA LEU A 133 7.70 3.65 4.34
C LEU A 133 8.12 3.51 2.87
N ILE A 134 8.30 4.63 2.17
CA ILE A 134 8.74 4.61 0.76
C ILE A 134 10.14 3.99 0.65
N VAL A 135 11.08 4.44 1.47
CA VAL A 135 12.46 3.91 1.46
C VAL A 135 12.50 2.44 1.85
N GLY A 136 11.75 2.04 2.87
CA GLY A 136 11.63 0.65 3.31
C GLY A 136 11.05 -0.25 2.22
N GLY A 137 9.98 0.18 1.56
CA GLY A 137 9.38 -0.53 0.42
C GLY A 137 10.35 -0.69 -0.76
N ILE A 138 11.10 0.37 -1.08
CA ILE A 138 12.15 0.32 -2.10
C ILE A 138 13.24 -0.69 -1.72
N LEU A 139 13.71 -0.71 -0.47
CA LEU A 139 14.72 -1.66 -0.01
C LEU A 139 14.25 -3.12 -0.07
N VAL A 140 13.01 -3.39 0.35
CA VAL A 140 12.42 -4.74 0.26
C VAL A 140 12.34 -5.19 -1.20
N ARG A 141 11.96 -4.28 -2.11
CA ARG A 141 11.88 -4.53 -3.56
C ARG A 141 13.24 -4.78 -4.19
N PHE A 142 14.28 -4.02 -3.82
CA PHE A 142 15.65 -4.26 -4.26
C PHE A 142 16.24 -5.55 -3.69
N ALA A 143 15.93 -5.89 -2.44
CA ALA A 143 16.36 -7.16 -1.85
C ALA A 143 15.71 -8.37 -2.53
N GLY A 144 14.48 -8.22 -3.04
CA GLY A 144 13.84 -9.19 -3.95
C GLY A 144 14.65 -9.39 -5.23
N ARG A 145 14.99 -8.29 -5.92
CA ARG A 145 15.79 -8.33 -7.17
C ARG A 145 17.19 -8.95 -7.00
N ILE A 146 17.89 -8.67 -5.90
CA ILE A 146 19.22 -9.25 -5.63
C ILE A 146 19.12 -10.76 -5.30
N SER A 147 17.96 -11.23 -4.84
CA SER A 147 17.74 -12.66 -4.55
C SER A 147 17.69 -13.49 -5.84
N GLY A 148 17.19 -12.94 -6.94
CA GLY A 148 17.28 -13.55 -8.27
C GLY A 148 18.73 -13.65 -8.80
N ALA A 149 19.67 -12.89 -8.24
CA ALA A 149 21.07 -12.86 -8.69
C ALA A 149 22.02 -13.80 -7.93
N ASN A 150 21.62 -14.38 -6.78
CA ASN A 150 22.52 -15.20 -5.94
C ASN A 150 21.96 -16.59 -5.57
N ALA A 151 20.76 -16.96 -6.02
CA ALA A 151 20.30 -18.35 -6.03
C ALA A 151 20.81 -19.05 -7.30
N VAL A 152 22.13 -19.06 -7.50
CA VAL A 152 22.78 -19.83 -8.56
C VAL A 152 23.18 -21.18 -7.95
N SER A 153 22.22 -22.11 -7.98
CA SER A 153 22.53 -23.52 -8.13
C SER A 153 22.12 -23.89 -9.55
N GLU A 154 23.11 -23.93 -10.44
CA GLU A 154 23.25 -24.85 -11.58
C GLU A 154 21.95 -25.42 -12.21
N ASP A 155 21.09 -24.56 -12.74
CA ASP A 155 20.41 -24.79 -14.03
C ASP A 155 19.73 -23.48 -14.51
N VAL A 156 20.16 -22.99 -15.67
CA VAL A 156 19.51 -21.97 -16.53
C VAL A 156 19.08 -20.65 -15.83
N ALA A 157 20.06 -19.79 -15.52
CA ALA A 157 19.83 -18.37 -15.27
C ALA A 157 19.47 -17.65 -16.59
N VAL A 158 18.19 -17.69 -16.97
CA VAL A 158 17.62 -16.73 -17.93
C VAL A 158 17.48 -15.42 -17.17
N GLU A 159 18.19 -14.37 -17.61
CA GLU A 159 17.86 -12.99 -17.20
C GLU A 159 16.33 -12.84 -17.24
N GLU A 160 15.70 -12.33 -16.16
CA GLU A 160 14.24 -12.12 -16.03
C GLU A 160 13.75 -11.06 -17.04
N THR A 161 13.88 -11.36 -18.32
CA THR A 161 13.28 -10.63 -19.42
C THR A 161 11.78 -10.91 -19.38
N PRO A 162 10.95 -9.98 -19.89
CA PRO A 162 9.51 -10.23 -20.00
C PRO A 162 9.21 -11.52 -20.80
N ALA A 163 10.03 -11.82 -21.81
CA ALA A 163 9.91 -13.06 -22.58
C ALA A 163 10.24 -14.30 -21.72
N GLY A 164 11.29 -14.24 -20.90
CA GLY A 164 11.63 -15.31 -19.96
C GLY A 164 10.55 -15.55 -18.91
N ALA A 165 9.94 -14.48 -18.39
CA ALA A 165 8.82 -14.59 -17.44
C ALA A 165 7.60 -15.28 -18.07
N ILE A 166 7.22 -14.92 -19.30
CA ILE A 166 6.12 -15.59 -20.03
C ILE A 166 6.47 -17.03 -20.37
N ALA A 167 7.70 -17.32 -20.78
CA ALA A 167 8.14 -18.69 -21.07
C ALA A 167 8.09 -19.58 -19.82
N ALA A 168 8.54 -19.06 -18.67
CA ALA A 168 8.47 -19.76 -17.39
C ALA A 168 7.02 -19.97 -16.94
N ALA A 169 6.18 -18.93 -17.09
CA ALA A 169 4.75 -19.03 -16.79
C ALA A 169 4.07 -20.13 -17.61
N ARG A 170 4.35 -20.16 -18.91
CA ARG A 170 3.84 -21.18 -19.83
C ARG A 170 4.32 -22.58 -19.45
N ALA A 171 5.61 -22.74 -19.15
CA ALA A 171 6.17 -24.04 -18.74
C ALA A 171 5.54 -24.57 -17.45
N MET A 172 5.22 -23.70 -16.50
CA MET A 172 4.52 -24.06 -15.27
C MET A 172 3.08 -24.50 -15.56
N VAL A 173 2.34 -23.77 -16.40
CA VAL A 173 1.00 -24.16 -16.85
C VAL A 173 1.02 -25.54 -17.52
N GLN A 174 1.93 -25.77 -18.46
CA GLN A 174 2.07 -27.06 -19.15
C GLN A 174 2.40 -28.21 -18.19
N ARG A 175 3.24 -27.95 -17.19
CA ARG A 175 3.57 -28.93 -16.14
C ARG A 175 2.33 -29.33 -15.34
N VAL A 176 1.49 -28.36 -14.96
CA VAL A 176 0.25 -28.63 -14.22
C VAL A 176 -0.72 -29.43 -15.09
N ILE A 177 -0.93 -29.02 -16.34
CA ILE A 177 -1.79 -29.75 -17.30
C ILE A 177 -1.35 -31.20 -17.45
N ALA A 178 -0.03 -31.45 -17.53
CA ALA A 178 0.51 -32.79 -17.71
C ALA A 178 0.42 -33.64 -16.44
N LYS A 179 0.66 -33.05 -15.25
CA LYS A 179 0.79 -33.81 -14.00
C LYS A 179 -0.50 -34.00 -13.23
N ALA A 180 -1.42 -33.03 -13.27
CA ALA A 180 -2.64 -33.08 -12.48
C ALA A 180 -3.54 -34.31 -12.79
N PRO A 181 -3.65 -34.78 -14.06
CA PRO A 181 -4.39 -36.01 -14.37
C PRO A 181 -3.75 -37.30 -13.81
N ASP A 182 -2.45 -37.28 -13.54
CA ASP A 182 -1.68 -38.45 -13.07
C ASP A 182 -1.56 -38.51 -11.54
N ALA A 183 -2.21 -37.60 -10.81
CA ALA A 183 -2.20 -37.58 -9.34
C ALA A 183 -2.87 -38.84 -8.76
N GLU A 184 -2.43 -39.27 -7.56
CA GLU A 184 -2.94 -40.50 -6.93
C GLU A 184 -4.41 -40.37 -6.55
N ASP A 185 -4.83 -39.16 -6.18
CA ASP A 185 -6.22 -38.83 -5.89
C ASP A 185 -6.60 -37.39 -6.31
N MET A 186 -7.91 -37.13 -6.26
CA MET A 186 -8.49 -35.84 -6.65
C MET A 186 -8.02 -34.68 -5.76
N GLY A 187 -7.84 -34.93 -4.46
CA GLY A 187 -7.37 -33.92 -3.52
C GLY A 187 -5.93 -33.51 -3.81
N GLU A 188 -5.08 -34.47 -4.18
CA GLU A 188 -3.72 -34.23 -4.64
C GLU A 188 -3.70 -33.42 -5.95
N ALA A 189 -4.51 -33.79 -6.95
CA ALA A 189 -4.60 -33.07 -8.21
C ALA A 189 -4.97 -31.59 -8.01
N LEU A 190 -6.03 -31.32 -7.23
CA LEU A 190 -6.51 -29.97 -6.95
C LEU A 190 -5.51 -29.16 -6.10
N ARG A 191 -4.79 -29.82 -5.18
CA ARG A 191 -3.73 -29.18 -4.41
C ARG A 191 -2.55 -28.80 -5.30
N LEU A 192 -2.12 -29.70 -6.19
CA LEU A 192 -1.05 -29.42 -7.16
C LEU A 192 -1.41 -28.19 -8.01
N VAL A 193 -2.62 -28.14 -8.55
CA VAL A 193 -3.09 -26.98 -9.34
C VAL A 193 -3.05 -25.71 -8.50
N ASN A 194 -3.61 -25.72 -7.29
CA ASN A 194 -3.67 -24.52 -6.45
C ASN A 194 -2.28 -24.01 -6.04
N ASP A 195 -1.40 -24.92 -5.59
CA ASP A 195 -0.05 -24.58 -5.11
C ASP A 195 0.81 -24.01 -6.26
N GLU A 196 0.83 -24.67 -7.42
CA GLU A 196 1.63 -24.26 -8.58
C GLU A 196 1.09 -22.94 -9.19
N LEU A 197 -0.23 -22.78 -9.30
CA LEU A 197 -0.81 -21.52 -9.81
C LEU A 197 -0.64 -20.36 -8.81
N GLY A 198 -0.64 -20.64 -7.51
CA GLY A 198 -0.31 -19.65 -6.50
C GLY A 198 1.13 -19.14 -6.61
N GLU A 199 2.09 -20.03 -6.89
CA GLU A 199 3.48 -19.67 -7.18
C GLU A 199 3.59 -18.89 -8.49
N LEU A 200 2.93 -19.35 -9.56
CA LEU A 200 2.88 -18.69 -10.87
C LEU A 200 2.48 -17.22 -10.77
N GLN A 201 1.41 -16.93 -10.04
CA GLN A 201 0.86 -15.58 -9.86
C GLN A 201 1.83 -14.67 -9.09
N GLN A 202 2.46 -15.20 -8.03
CA GLN A 202 3.35 -14.43 -7.16
C GLN A 202 4.73 -14.17 -7.77
N SER A 203 5.15 -15.00 -8.72
CA SER A 203 6.48 -14.94 -9.34
C SER A 203 6.41 -14.34 -10.75
N HIS A 204 6.08 -15.17 -11.75
CA HIS A 204 6.27 -14.87 -13.16
C HIS A 204 5.28 -13.83 -13.70
N LEU A 205 4.00 -13.90 -13.29
CA LEU A 205 2.99 -12.95 -13.76
C LEU A 205 3.25 -11.55 -13.19
N ALA A 206 3.61 -11.46 -11.91
CA ALA A 206 4.01 -10.21 -11.28
C ALA A 206 5.25 -9.61 -11.96
N ALA A 207 6.30 -10.41 -12.20
CA ALA A 207 7.52 -9.96 -12.86
C ALA A 207 7.25 -9.40 -14.28
N PHE A 208 6.36 -10.05 -15.04
CA PHE A 208 5.96 -9.57 -16.36
C PHE A 208 5.20 -8.24 -16.29
N ALA A 209 4.20 -8.14 -15.41
CA ALA A 209 3.38 -6.93 -15.24
C ALA A 209 4.22 -5.71 -14.82
N GLU A 210 5.25 -5.93 -14.00
CA GLU A 210 6.18 -4.89 -13.55
C GLU A 210 7.10 -4.36 -14.66
N ALA A 211 7.29 -5.13 -15.74
CA ALA A 211 8.11 -4.72 -16.88
C ALA A 211 7.38 -3.80 -17.87
N ARG A 212 6.19 -3.29 -17.51
CA ARG A 212 5.36 -2.41 -18.34
C ARG A 212 6.13 -1.28 -19.02
N GLU A 213 6.87 -0.48 -18.26
CA GLU A 213 7.59 0.68 -18.81
C GLU A 213 8.69 0.26 -19.79
N ALA A 214 9.37 -0.86 -19.50
CA ALA A 214 10.37 -1.42 -20.41
C ALA A 214 9.73 -1.95 -21.71
N LEU A 215 8.56 -2.57 -21.62
CA LEU A 215 7.80 -3.04 -22.78
C LEU A 215 7.30 -1.87 -23.64
N ILE A 216 6.76 -0.81 -23.02
CA ILE A 216 6.34 0.41 -23.73
C ILE A 216 7.53 1.08 -24.41
N GLY A 217 8.64 1.24 -23.70
CA GLY A 217 9.86 1.86 -24.25
C GLY A 217 10.44 1.07 -25.43
N ARG A 218 10.37 -0.28 -25.38
CA ARG A 218 10.92 -1.15 -26.42
C ARG A 218 10.00 -1.33 -27.63
N TYR A 219 8.70 -1.48 -27.42
CA TYR A 219 7.76 -1.88 -28.46
C TYR A 219 6.80 -0.76 -28.90
N GLY A 220 6.74 0.34 -28.15
CA GLY A 220 5.76 1.40 -28.33
C GLY A 220 4.37 1.02 -27.78
N LEU A 221 3.54 2.04 -27.55
CA LEU A 221 2.26 1.90 -26.84
C LEU A 221 1.27 0.97 -27.57
N ALA A 222 1.16 1.05 -28.89
CA ALA A 222 0.21 0.26 -29.67
C ALA A 222 0.53 -1.25 -29.61
N LYS A 223 1.80 -1.62 -29.71
CA LYS A 223 2.22 -3.01 -29.63
C LYS A 223 2.16 -3.53 -28.18
N PHE A 224 2.52 -2.68 -27.22
CA PHE A 224 2.35 -2.99 -25.81
C PHE A 224 0.89 -3.34 -25.47
N ALA A 225 -0.10 -2.59 -26.00
CA ALA A 225 -1.51 -2.89 -25.79
C ALA A 225 -1.86 -4.31 -26.27
N GLY A 226 -1.47 -4.70 -27.48
CA GLY A 226 -1.71 -6.05 -28.00
C GLY A 226 -1.03 -7.16 -27.19
N ILE A 227 0.17 -6.91 -26.65
CA ILE A 227 0.85 -7.83 -25.73
C ILE A 227 0.06 -7.98 -24.43
N MET A 228 -0.40 -6.87 -23.85
CA MET A 228 -1.14 -6.88 -22.59
C MET A 228 -2.53 -7.49 -22.71
N ASP A 229 -3.20 -7.37 -23.86
CA ASP A 229 -4.51 -7.98 -24.08
C ASP A 229 -4.41 -9.51 -23.99
N ARG A 230 -3.40 -10.11 -24.65
CA ARG A 230 -3.15 -11.56 -24.59
C ARG A 230 -2.66 -12.01 -23.22
N PHE A 231 -1.77 -11.25 -22.59
CA PHE A 231 -1.35 -11.53 -21.23
C PHE A 231 -2.53 -11.53 -20.24
N ALA A 232 -3.41 -10.53 -20.31
CA ALA A 232 -4.57 -10.42 -19.43
C ALA A 232 -5.58 -11.54 -19.65
N GLU A 233 -5.72 -12.04 -20.88
CA GLU A 233 -6.51 -13.23 -21.19
C GLU A 233 -5.95 -14.46 -20.45
N GLY A 234 -4.64 -14.70 -20.54
CA GLY A 234 -3.96 -15.79 -19.84
C GLY A 234 -4.06 -15.67 -18.32
N GLU A 235 -3.83 -14.48 -17.76
CA GLU A 235 -3.96 -14.21 -16.32
C GLU A 235 -5.37 -14.51 -15.80
N ARG A 236 -6.42 -14.08 -16.53
CA ARG A 236 -7.81 -14.38 -16.16
C ARG A 236 -8.10 -15.88 -16.20
N ALA A 237 -7.53 -16.60 -17.17
CA ALA A 237 -7.69 -18.04 -17.28
C ALA A 237 -7.00 -18.79 -16.13
N VAL A 238 -5.79 -18.37 -15.75
CA VAL A 238 -5.11 -18.84 -14.52
C VAL A 238 -5.96 -18.58 -13.28
N ASN A 239 -6.54 -17.39 -13.15
CA ASN A 239 -7.39 -17.06 -12.00
C ASN A 239 -8.64 -17.96 -11.92
N ARG A 240 -9.28 -18.26 -13.07
CA ARG A 240 -10.41 -19.20 -13.13
C ARG A 240 -9.98 -20.61 -12.73
N ALA A 241 -8.85 -21.08 -13.25
CA ALA A 241 -8.33 -22.40 -12.89
C ALA A 241 -8.00 -22.52 -11.40
N TRP A 242 -7.39 -21.49 -10.83
CA TRP A 242 -7.08 -21.43 -9.41
C TRP A 242 -8.35 -21.44 -8.55
N SER A 243 -9.36 -20.63 -8.91
CA SER A 243 -10.65 -20.60 -8.20
C SER A 243 -11.37 -21.94 -8.27
N ALA A 244 -11.49 -22.56 -9.46
CA ALA A 244 -12.08 -23.88 -9.62
C ALA A 244 -11.35 -24.94 -8.76
N ALA A 245 -10.01 -24.92 -8.77
CA ALA A 245 -9.21 -25.82 -7.93
C ALA A 245 -9.40 -25.58 -6.42
N ALA A 246 -9.51 -24.32 -6.00
CA ALA A 246 -9.78 -23.96 -4.60
C ALA A 246 -11.18 -24.42 -4.16
N ASP A 247 -12.19 -24.21 -5.01
CA ASP A 247 -13.58 -24.60 -4.72
C ASP A 247 -13.72 -26.13 -4.71
N GLY A 248 -13.09 -26.84 -5.64
CA GLY A 248 -13.06 -28.30 -5.65
C GLY A 248 -12.43 -28.94 -4.40
N ARG A 249 -11.53 -28.22 -3.71
CA ARG A 249 -10.94 -28.69 -2.44
C ARG A 249 -11.87 -28.55 -1.24
N ILE A 250 -12.77 -27.58 -1.27
CA ILE A 250 -13.68 -27.24 -0.16
C ILE A 250 -15.06 -27.86 -0.40
N GLY A 251 -15.40 -28.13 -1.65
CA GLY A 251 -16.67 -28.72 -2.06
C GLY A 251 -16.82 -30.20 -1.72
N PRO A 252 -18.03 -30.75 -1.94
CA PRO A 252 -18.28 -32.19 -1.84
C PRO A 252 -17.35 -32.98 -2.78
N VAL A 253 -16.93 -34.17 -2.37
CA VAL A 253 -15.99 -35.03 -3.13
C VAL A 253 -16.48 -35.30 -4.56
N GLU A 254 -17.79 -35.37 -4.73
CA GLU A 254 -18.45 -35.63 -6.02
C GLU A 254 -18.27 -34.49 -7.03
N THR A 255 -18.01 -33.26 -6.57
CA THR A 255 -17.81 -32.08 -7.43
C THR A 255 -16.36 -31.87 -7.85
N GLY A 256 -15.41 -32.55 -7.17
CA GLY A 256 -13.98 -32.44 -7.45
C GLY A 256 -13.58 -32.71 -8.91
N PRO A 257 -14.07 -33.80 -9.55
CA PRO A 257 -13.75 -34.09 -10.95
C PRO A 257 -14.17 -32.97 -11.93
N ASP A 258 -15.37 -32.41 -11.75
CA ASP A 258 -15.88 -31.34 -12.60
C ASP A 258 -15.04 -30.06 -12.44
N MET A 259 -14.68 -29.73 -11.19
CA MET A 259 -13.84 -28.58 -10.87
C MET A 259 -12.41 -28.73 -11.40
N LEU A 260 -11.85 -29.94 -11.35
CA LEU A 260 -10.54 -30.24 -11.94
C LEU A 260 -10.59 -30.11 -13.47
N ALA A 261 -11.65 -30.61 -14.12
CA ALA A 261 -11.83 -30.47 -15.56
C ALA A 261 -11.92 -29.00 -15.97
N GLU A 262 -12.73 -28.19 -15.26
CA GLU A 262 -12.82 -26.74 -15.49
C GLU A 262 -11.47 -26.03 -15.30
N ALA A 263 -10.70 -26.45 -14.29
CA ALA A 263 -9.37 -25.92 -14.06
C ALA A 263 -8.41 -26.24 -15.22
N LEU A 264 -8.40 -27.48 -15.70
CA LEU A 264 -7.55 -27.90 -16.82
C LEU A 264 -7.94 -27.23 -18.14
N ASP A 265 -9.23 -27.09 -18.41
CA ASP A 265 -9.73 -26.34 -19.59
C ASP A 265 -9.30 -24.87 -19.54
N SER A 266 -9.39 -24.25 -18.36
CA SER A 266 -8.92 -22.89 -18.15
C SER A 266 -7.39 -22.78 -18.32
N LEU A 267 -6.62 -23.79 -17.91
CA LEU A 267 -5.18 -23.81 -18.12
C LEU A 267 -4.78 -23.98 -19.59
N ALA A 268 -5.55 -24.73 -20.39
CA ALA A 268 -5.32 -24.80 -21.83
C ALA A 268 -5.48 -23.43 -22.51
N ILE A 269 -6.46 -22.62 -22.07
CA ILE A 269 -6.64 -21.23 -22.52
C ILE A 269 -5.42 -20.39 -22.11
N ALA A 270 -4.93 -20.56 -20.88
CA ALA A 270 -3.75 -19.84 -20.39
C ALA A 270 -2.49 -20.16 -21.22
N ASP A 271 -2.23 -21.44 -21.54
CA ASP A 271 -1.08 -21.85 -22.36
C ASP A 271 -1.11 -21.18 -23.75
N ALA A 272 -2.28 -21.18 -24.40
CA ALA A 272 -2.44 -20.55 -25.70
C ALA A 272 -2.19 -19.03 -25.64
N ALA A 273 -2.78 -18.34 -24.66
CA ALA A 273 -2.63 -16.91 -24.48
C ALA A 273 -1.18 -16.49 -24.15
N PHE A 274 -0.48 -17.27 -23.33
CA PHE A 274 0.95 -17.05 -23.07
C PHE A 274 1.82 -17.37 -24.28
N GLY A 275 1.45 -18.36 -25.10
CA GLY A 275 2.07 -18.62 -26.40
C GLY A 275 1.98 -17.41 -27.34
N ASP A 276 0.78 -16.86 -27.52
CA ASP A 276 0.54 -15.66 -28.34
C ASP A 276 1.35 -14.46 -27.80
N THR A 277 1.41 -14.31 -26.48
CA THR A 277 2.18 -13.23 -25.82
C THR A 277 3.67 -13.37 -26.13
N ALA A 278 4.23 -14.58 -26.05
CA ALA A 278 5.64 -14.85 -26.38
C ALA A 278 5.94 -14.54 -27.85
N GLU A 279 5.06 -14.95 -28.78
CA GLU A 279 5.22 -14.66 -30.21
C GLU A 279 5.24 -13.15 -30.49
N LEU A 280 4.36 -12.39 -29.83
CA LEU A 280 4.33 -10.93 -29.98
C LEU A 280 5.61 -10.25 -29.48
N LEU A 281 6.21 -10.76 -28.40
CA LEU A 281 7.50 -10.28 -27.88
C LEU A 281 8.62 -10.57 -28.87
N ASP A 282 8.70 -11.79 -29.40
CA ASP A 282 9.74 -12.21 -30.35
C ASP A 282 9.64 -11.47 -31.69
N ALA A 283 8.41 -11.31 -32.22
CA ALA A 283 8.15 -10.52 -33.43
C ALA A 283 8.55 -9.04 -33.27
N GLY A 284 8.74 -8.56 -32.04
CA GLY A 284 9.21 -7.21 -31.76
C GLY A 284 10.73 -7.10 -31.67
N ALA A 285 11.41 -8.18 -31.28
CA ALA A 285 12.86 -8.22 -31.18
C ALA A 285 13.56 -8.19 -32.54
N THR A 286 12.90 -8.65 -33.60
CA THR A 286 13.47 -8.77 -34.97
C THR A 286 13.46 -7.46 -35.76
N ARG A 287 12.78 -6.41 -35.29
CA ARG A 287 12.76 -5.09 -35.95
C ARG A 287 13.79 -4.18 -35.29
N ALA A 288 14.95 -4.01 -35.92
CA ALA A 288 15.93 -3.02 -35.48
C ALA A 288 15.24 -1.66 -35.30
N PRO A 289 15.57 -0.89 -34.24
CA PRO A 289 14.96 0.41 -34.02
C PRO A 289 15.20 1.26 -35.26
N ARG A 290 14.13 1.73 -35.90
CA ARG A 290 14.27 2.76 -36.94
C ARG A 290 14.92 3.96 -36.26
N PRO A 291 16.02 4.51 -36.81
CA PRO A 291 16.54 5.77 -36.32
C PRO A 291 15.39 6.78 -36.39
N VAL A 292 15.10 7.40 -35.24
CA VAL A 292 14.11 8.46 -35.18
C VAL A 292 14.74 9.65 -35.87
N ASP A 293 14.29 9.93 -37.10
CA ASP A 293 14.70 11.11 -37.85
C ASP A 293 14.03 12.33 -37.22
N PHE A 294 14.78 13.05 -36.39
CA PHE A 294 14.34 14.30 -35.78
C PHE A 294 14.53 15.51 -36.72
N ALA A 295 14.92 15.32 -37.99
CA ALA A 295 15.22 16.43 -38.90
C ALA A 295 13.98 17.15 -39.49
N GLY A 296 12.78 16.96 -38.93
CA GLY A 296 11.52 17.47 -39.50
C GLY A 296 10.58 18.21 -38.55
N VAL A 297 11.01 18.61 -37.35
CA VAL A 297 10.21 19.44 -36.43
C VAL A 297 10.84 20.82 -36.26
#